data_AF-A0A955Y738-F1
#
_entry.id   AF-A0A955Y738-F1
#
_cell.length_a   1.000
_cell.length_b   1.000
_cell.length_c   1.000
_cell.angle_alpha   90.00
_cell.angle_beta   90.00
_cell.angle_gamma   90.00
#
_symmetry.space_group_name_H-M   'P 1'
#
loop_
_entity.id
_entity.type
_entity.pdbx_description
1 polymer ?
#
loop_
_entity_poly.entity_id
_entity_poly.type
_entity_poly.pdbx_seq_one_letter_code
_entity_poly.pdbx_strand_id
1 'polypeptide(L)'
;LRFGSDSKEVPLFGPDGAEQVQIGPITLKLGDHEVPARGAIDRVLVVGVPHEPLLRIGDYKSGANAPLVRDGLKQLLDLQKPQLVVYALVLRQAVREGLLGGVFAGATVATVGWDHLRATQEVAGRLQMLPARDRYLLDDQTLDLLGRALGSLVKRAEAGSWPLSPRGDTCPKLKSYAHDHCPYASACRFRALPGEARR
;
A
#
# COMPACT_ATOMS: atom_id res chain seq x y z
N LEU A 1 -1.36 9.14 -10.38
CA LEU A 1 -2.81 8.89 -10.47
C LEU A 1 -3.48 9.32 -9.17
N ARG A 2 -4.50 10.18 -9.20
CA ARG A 2 -5.23 10.64 -8.00
C ARG A 2 -6.63 10.01 -7.96
N PHE A 3 -7.19 9.80 -6.77
CA PHE A 3 -8.53 9.22 -6.61
C PHE A 3 -9.30 9.88 -5.46
N GLY A 4 -10.63 9.94 -5.57
CA GLY A 4 -11.51 10.43 -4.49
C GLY A 4 -11.55 11.95 -4.32
N SER A 5 -11.42 12.73 -5.39
CA SER A 5 -11.53 14.21 -5.35
C SER A 5 -12.74 14.71 -6.17
N ASP A 6 -13.50 15.66 -5.62
CA ASP A 6 -14.63 16.33 -6.29
C ASP A 6 -14.19 17.39 -7.33
N SER A 7 -12.90 17.68 -7.43
CA SER A 7 -12.37 18.74 -8.29
C SER A 7 -12.37 18.36 -9.76
N LYS A 8 -13.01 19.21 -10.58
CA LYS A 8 -12.91 19.20 -12.05
C LYS A 8 -11.45 19.40 -12.49
N GLU A 9 -11.03 18.47 -13.34
CA GLU A 9 -9.95 18.51 -14.33
C GLU A 9 -8.92 19.64 -14.26
N VAL A 10 -7.66 19.25 -14.08
CA VAL A 10 -6.55 19.84 -14.84
C VAL A 10 -5.68 18.68 -15.36
N PRO A 11 -5.65 18.40 -16.67
CA PRO A 11 -4.69 17.47 -17.21
C PRO A 11 -3.28 18.06 -17.03
N LEU A 12 -2.56 17.56 -16.03
CA LEU A 12 -1.14 17.86 -15.84
C LEU A 12 -0.34 16.88 -16.68
N PHE A 13 0.08 17.33 -17.86
CA PHE A 13 1.07 16.62 -18.67
C PHE A 13 2.40 16.65 -17.91
N GLY A 14 2.86 15.48 -17.46
CA GLY A 14 4.24 15.32 -17.02
C GLY A 14 5.20 15.40 -18.22
N PRO A 15 6.47 15.78 -18.01
CA PRO A 15 7.47 15.93 -19.08
C PRO A 15 7.74 14.64 -19.87
N ASP A 16 7.30 13.48 -19.35
CA ASP A 16 7.56 12.16 -19.94
C ASP A 16 6.34 11.59 -20.72
N GLY A 17 5.29 12.37 -20.95
CA GLY A 17 4.07 11.88 -21.60
C GLY A 17 3.24 10.91 -20.76
N ALA A 18 3.54 10.80 -19.45
CA ALA A 18 2.76 9.98 -18.52
C ALA A 18 1.41 10.64 -18.25
N GLU A 19 0.34 10.01 -18.73
CA GLU A 19 -1.04 10.43 -18.51
C GLU A 19 -1.33 10.39 -16.99
N GLN A 20 -1.61 11.56 -16.39
CA GLN A 20 -2.13 11.59 -15.03
C GLN A 20 -3.59 11.14 -15.03
N VAL A 21 -3.80 9.84 -14.85
CA VAL A 21 -5.14 9.28 -14.64
C VAL A 21 -5.71 9.82 -13.32
N GLN A 22 -6.91 10.38 -13.38
CA GLN A 22 -7.67 10.78 -12.21
C GLN A 22 -8.92 9.92 -12.14
N ILE A 23 -9.09 9.22 -11.02
CA ILE A 23 -10.28 8.46 -10.72
C ILE A 23 -11.19 9.38 -9.91
N GLY A 24 -12.48 9.43 -10.23
CA GLY A 24 -13.46 10.18 -9.47
C GLY A 24 -13.62 9.69 -8.02
N PRO A 25 -14.68 10.09 -7.32
CA PRO A 25 -15.11 9.44 -6.09
C PRO A 25 -15.16 7.93 -6.28
N ILE A 26 -14.51 7.18 -5.38
CA ILE A 26 -14.48 5.73 -5.43
C ILE A 26 -14.74 5.15 -4.05
N THR A 27 -15.58 4.12 -4.03
CA THR A 27 -15.92 3.38 -2.82
C THR A 27 -15.30 1.99 -2.92
N LEU A 28 -14.42 1.66 -1.97
CA LEU A 28 -13.81 0.35 -1.90
C LEU A 28 -14.78 -0.65 -1.27
N LYS A 29 -14.97 -1.78 -1.95
CA LYS A 29 -15.62 -2.97 -1.37
C LYS A 29 -14.57 -3.82 -0.65
N LEU A 30 -14.53 -3.71 0.68
CA LEU A 30 -13.60 -4.40 1.58
C LEU A 30 -14.32 -5.59 2.24
N GLY A 31 -14.59 -6.64 1.47
CA GLY A 31 -15.50 -7.71 1.88
C GLY A 31 -16.94 -7.19 1.89
N ASP A 32 -17.64 -7.34 3.02
CA ASP A 32 -19.04 -6.90 3.16
C ASP A 32 -19.17 -5.43 3.61
N HIS A 33 -18.09 -4.66 3.50
CA HIS A 33 -18.02 -3.29 4.00
C HIS A 33 -17.56 -2.32 2.91
N GLU A 34 -18.22 -1.17 2.83
CA GLU A 34 -17.97 -0.16 1.81
C GLU A 34 -17.32 1.07 2.45
N VAL A 35 -16.20 1.51 1.89
CA VAL A 35 -15.42 2.61 2.46
C VAL A 35 -15.06 3.61 1.35
N PRO A 36 -15.41 4.90 1.48
CA PRO A 36 -14.97 5.91 0.54
C PRO A 36 -13.43 6.04 0.61
N ALA A 37 -12.78 5.98 -0.55
CA ALA A 37 -11.33 6.01 -0.64
C ALA A 37 -10.86 7.27 -1.39
N ARG A 38 -9.79 7.88 -0.86
CA ARG A 38 -9.11 9.02 -1.48
C ARG A 38 -7.60 8.90 -1.34
N GLY A 39 -6.86 9.42 -2.31
CA GLY A 39 -5.39 9.38 -2.27
C GLY A 39 -4.72 9.61 -3.61
N ALA A 40 -3.43 9.30 -3.66
CA ALA A 40 -2.61 9.43 -4.86
C ALA A 40 -1.64 8.25 -4.96
N ILE A 41 -1.62 7.60 -6.13
CA ILE A 41 -0.66 6.57 -6.51
C ILE A 41 0.43 7.25 -7.34
N ASP A 42 1.69 7.12 -6.93
CA ASP A 42 2.83 7.77 -7.60
C ASP A 42 2.93 7.33 -9.06
N ARG A 43 2.87 6.01 -9.32
CA ARG A 43 3.01 5.45 -10.65
C ARG A 43 2.15 4.22 -10.87
N VAL A 44 1.52 4.17 -12.03
CA VAL A 44 0.89 2.97 -12.59
C VAL A 44 1.43 2.76 -13.99
N LEU A 45 1.81 1.53 -14.31
CA LEU A 45 2.24 1.11 -15.62
C LEU A 45 1.34 0.00 -16.12
N VAL A 46 0.98 0.05 -17.41
CA VAL A 46 0.45 -1.11 -18.11
C VAL A 46 1.64 -1.92 -18.62
N VAL A 47 1.69 -3.18 -18.23
CA VAL A 47 2.67 -4.18 -18.68
C VAL A 47 1.91 -5.38 -19.23
N GLY A 48 2.57 -6.25 -19.99
CA GLY A 48 1.90 -7.38 -20.64
C GLY A 48 1.51 -7.09 -22.09
N VAL A 49 0.55 -7.84 -22.61
CA VAL A 49 0.12 -7.79 -24.02
C VAL A 49 -1.23 -7.08 -24.15
N PRO A 50 -1.57 -6.47 -25.31
CA PRO A 50 -2.78 -5.66 -25.45
C PRO A 50 -4.11 -6.36 -25.11
N HIS A 51 -4.17 -7.68 -25.27
CA HIS A 51 -5.37 -8.49 -24.97
C HIS A 51 -5.40 -9.05 -23.54
N GLU A 52 -4.32 -8.85 -22.78
CA GLU A 52 -4.21 -9.22 -21.37
C GLU A 52 -3.36 -8.17 -20.63
N PRO A 53 -3.86 -6.92 -20.52
CA PRO A 53 -3.09 -5.85 -19.89
C PRO A 53 -2.98 -6.09 -18.38
N LEU A 54 -1.77 -5.95 -17.86
CA LEU A 54 -1.47 -6.08 -16.44
C LEU A 54 -1.06 -4.73 -15.86
N LEU A 55 -1.59 -4.37 -14.70
CA LEU A 55 -1.22 -3.15 -13.99
C LEU A 55 -0.08 -3.44 -13.01
N ARG A 56 0.95 -2.60 -13.10
CA ARG A 56 2.06 -2.52 -12.16
C ARG A 56 2.01 -1.20 -11.42
N ILE A 57 1.95 -1.26 -10.10
CA ILE A 57 1.96 -0.11 -9.21
C ILE A 57 3.38 0.11 -8.68
N GLY A 58 3.86 1.35 -8.79
CA GLY A 58 5.10 1.81 -8.19
C GLY A 58 4.83 2.98 -7.24
N ASP A 59 5.43 2.91 -6.06
CA ASP A 59 5.35 3.93 -5.01
C ASP A 59 6.79 4.31 -4.65
N TYR A 60 7.16 5.56 -4.95
CA TYR A 60 8.55 6.01 -4.87
C TYR A 60 8.92 6.33 -3.44
N LYS A 61 10.05 5.79 -2.99
CA LYS A 61 10.57 6.00 -1.63
C LYS A 61 11.97 6.63 -1.68
N SER A 62 12.19 7.61 -0.82
CA SER A 62 13.49 8.30 -0.65
C SER A 62 14.24 7.86 0.61
N GLY A 63 13.66 6.96 1.42
CA GLY A 63 14.28 6.46 2.64
C GLY A 63 15.53 5.63 2.37
N ALA A 64 16.57 5.85 3.19
CA ALA A 64 17.91 5.27 3.01
C ALA A 64 17.97 3.75 3.17
N ASN A 65 17.03 3.13 3.88
CA ASN A 65 17.00 1.69 4.09
C ASN A 65 15.95 1.06 3.16
N ALA A 66 16.40 0.25 2.19
CA ALA A 66 15.49 -0.70 1.53
C ALA A 66 15.31 -1.89 2.49
N PRO A 67 14.07 -2.29 2.81
CA PRO A 67 13.86 -3.51 3.57
C PRO A 67 14.39 -4.70 2.76
N LEU A 68 15.22 -5.55 3.38
CA LEU A 68 15.60 -6.82 2.78
C LEU A 68 14.32 -7.66 2.56
N VAL A 69 13.88 -7.79 1.30
CA VAL A 69 12.69 -8.56 0.96
C VAL A 69 13.03 -10.05 1.06
N ARG A 70 12.83 -10.63 2.25
CA ARG A 70 12.92 -12.09 2.41
C ARG A 70 11.56 -12.79 2.23
N ASP A 71 10.44 -12.11 2.53
CA ASP A 71 9.09 -12.70 2.42
C ASP A 71 8.02 -11.67 2.02
N GLY A 72 8.00 -11.28 0.74
CA GLY A 72 7.14 -10.20 0.27
C GLY A 72 5.64 -10.42 0.40
N LEU A 73 5.15 -11.62 0.08
CA LEU A 73 3.74 -11.98 0.22
C LEU A 73 3.31 -11.96 1.69
N LYS A 74 4.14 -12.50 2.60
CA LYS A 74 3.88 -12.47 4.04
C LYS A 74 3.74 -11.04 4.55
N GLN A 75 4.60 -10.13 4.11
CA GLN A 75 4.52 -8.72 4.49
C GLN A 75 3.21 -8.05 4.03
N LEU A 76 2.69 -8.43 2.87
CA LEU A 76 1.38 -7.94 2.41
C LEU A 76 0.24 -8.55 3.23
N LEU A 77 0.25 -9.87 3.44
CA LEU A 77 -0.77 -10.60 4.21
C LEU A 77 -0.85 -10.14 5.67
N ASP A 78 0.30 -9.84 6.28
CA ASP A 78 0.40 -9.26 7.63
C ASP A 78 0.08 -7.75 7.65
N LEU A 79 -0.35 -7.18 6.52
CA LEU A 79 -0.64 -5.75 6.33
C LEU A 79 0.50 -4.84 6.80
N GLN A 80 1.75 -5.26 6.60
CA GLN A 80 2.92 -4.44 6.91
C GLN A 80 3.13 -3.33 5.88
N LYS A 81 2.56 -3.48 4.68
CA LYS A 81 2.57 -2.47 3.60
C LYS A 81 1.15 -2.11 3.17
N PRO A 82 0.30 -1.59 4.08
CA PRO A 82 -1.12 -1.38 3.80
C PRO A 82 -1.36 -0.37 2.68
N GLN A 83 -0.44 0.60 2.50
CA GLN A 83 -0.49 1.57 1.41
C GLN A 83 -0.56 0.89 0.03
N LEU A 84 0.33 -0.08 -0.22
CA LEU A 84 0.38 -0.80 -1.51
C LEU A 84 -0.88 -1.65 -1.73
N VAL A 85 -1.41 -2.25 -0.66
CA VAL A 85 -2.64 -3.03 -0.70
C VAL A 85 -3.82 -2.16 -1.09
N VAL A 86 -3.98 -0.99 -0.44
CA VAL A 86 -5.06 -0.05 -0.76
C VAL A 86 -4.96 0.43 -2.21
N TYR A 87 -3.77 0.73 -2.72
CA TYR A 87 -3.58 1.12 -4.12
C TYR A 87 -4.04 0.02 -5.09
N ALA A 88 -3.70 -1.24 -4.81
CA ALA A 88 -4.14 -2.35 -5.65
C ALA A 88 -5.66 -2.53 -5.62
N LEU A 89 -6.28 -2.42 -4.44
CA LEU A 89 -7.73 -2.53 -4.30
C LEU A 89 -8.47 -1.40 -5.02
N VAL A 90 -7.96 -0.16 -4.95
CA VAL A 90 -8.52 1.01 -5.66
C VAL A 90 -8.48 0.79 -7.17
N LEU A 91 -7.34 0.37 -7.73
CA LEU A 91 -7.24 0.14 -9.17
C LEU A 91 -8.13 -1.03 -9.62
N ARG A 92 -8.16 -2.12 -8.85
CA ARG A 92 -9.04 -3.25 -9.16
C ARG A 92 -10.50 -2.83 -9.18
N GLN A 93 -10.93 -2.04 -8.19
CA GLN A 93 -12.30 -1.52 -8.14
C GLN A 93 -12.59 -0.59 -9.32
N ALA A 94 -11.67 0.33 -9.63
CA ALA A 94 -11.82 1.27 -10.75
C ALA A 94 -11.91 0.56 -12.12
N VAL A 95 -11.14 -0.52 -12.33
CA VAL A 95 -11.27 -1.36 -13.53
C VAL A 95 -12.65 -2.03 -13.58
N ARG A 96 -13.09 -2.65 -12.47
CA ARG A 96 -14.37 -3.34 -12.38
C ARG A 96 -15.56 -2.41 -12.61
N GLU A 97 -15.46 -1.15 -12.18
CA GLU A 97 -16.49 -0.12 -12.37
C GLU A 97 -16.38 0.60 -13.72
N GLY A 98 -15.40 0.26 -14.57
CA GLY A 98 -15.21 0.91 -15.86
C GLY A 98 -14.76 2.38 -15.75
N LEU A 99 -14.19 2.79 -14.62
CA LEU A 99 -13.70 4.14 -14.38
C LEU A 99 -12.34 4.40 -15.05
N LEU A 100 -11.67 3.34 -15.52
CA LEU A 100 -10.40 3.41 -16.25
C LEU A 100 -10.63 3.10 -17.73
N GLY A 101 -10.32 4.06 -18.60
CA GLY A 101 -10.41 3.93 -20.06
C GLY A 101 -9.08 3.59 -20.76
N GLY A 102 -9.13 3.52 -22.09
CA GLY A 102 -7.94 3.36 -22.93
C GLY A 102 -7.13 2.09 -22.62
N VAL A 103 -5.81 2.24 -22.49
CA VAL A 103 -4.88 1.12 -22.23
C VAL A 103 -5.07 0.47 -20.85
N PHE A 104 -5.84 1.07 -19.95
CA PHE A 104 -6.15 0.55 -18.62
C PHE A 104 -7.46 -0.26 -18.59
N ALA A 105 -8.26 -0.18 -19.66
CA ALA A 105 -9.56 -0.85 -19.72
C ALA A 105 -9.38 -2.38 -19.65
N GLY A 106 -10.09 -3.03 -18.72
CA GLY A 106 -10.03 -4.48 -18.54
C GLY A 106 -8.71 -5.01 -17.96
N ALA A 107 -7.83 -4.15 -17.47
CA ALA A 107 -6.52 -4.57 -16.98
C ALA A 107 -6.55 -5.22 -15.58
N THR A 108 -5.69 -6.21 -15.36
CA THR A 108 -5.60 -6.93 -14.07
C THR A 108 -4.47 -6.37 -13.22
N VAL A 109 -4.73 -6.09 -11.94
CA VAL A 109 -3.66 -5.65 -11.01
C VAL A 109 -2.76 -6.83 -10.67
N ALA A 110 -1.54 -6.84 -11.21
CA ALA A 110 -0.62 -7.98 -11.10
C ALA A 110 0.53 -7.74 -10.13
N THR A 111 1.02 -6.49 -10.05
CA THR A 111 2.20 -6.18 -9.21
C THR A 111 2.08 -4.87 -8.47
N VAL A 112 2.56 -4.87 -7.23
CA VAL A 112 2.77 -3.65 -6.43
C VAL A 112 4.20 -3.59 -5.94
N GLY A 113 4.71 -2.39 -5.66
CA GLY A 113 6.04 -2.30 -5.10
C GLY A 113 6.50 -0.93 -4.68
N TRP A 114 7.53 -0.93 -3.83
CA TRP A 114 8.28 0.26 -3.50
C TRP A 114 9.47 0.41 -4.42
N ASP A 115 9.58 1.59 -5.01
CA ASP A 115 10.70 2.00 -5.85
C ASP A 115 11.57 2.96 -5.06
N HIS A 116 12.60 2.43 -4.40
CA HIS A 116 13.56 3.25 -3.68
C HIS A 116 14.49 3.94 -4.67
N LEU A 117 14.47 5.28 -4.66
CA LEU A 117 15.34 6.09 -5.52
C LEU A 117 16.81 5.96 -5.09
N ARG A 118 17.04 5.81 -3.78
CA ARG A 118 18.36 5.63 -3.17
C ARG A 118 18.20 4.77 -1.92
N ALA A 119 18.79 3.58 -1.90
CA ALA A 119 18.83 2.70 -0.75
C ALA A 119 20.24 2.15 -0.52
N THR A 120 20.63 2.01 0.74
CA THR A 120 21.84 1.32 1.13
C THR A 120 21.67 -0.17 0.88
N GLN A 121 22.53 -0.76 0.07
CA GLN A 121 22.57 -2.18 -0.25
C GLN A 121 23.99 -2.70 -0.07
N GLU A 122 24.13 -3.95 0.38
CA GLU A 122 25.42 -4.62 0.40
C GLU A 122 25.70 -5.26 -0.97
N VAL A 123 26.78 -4.83 -1.61
CA VAL A 123 27.24 -5.33 -2.92
C VAL A 123 28.71 -5.70 -2.79
N ALA A 124 29.02 -6.99 -2.95
CA ALA A 124 30.36 -7.55 -2.79
C ALA A 124 31.03 -7.19 -1.44
N GLY A 125 30.28 -7.29 -0.34
CA GLY A 125 30.77 -7.00 1.02
C GLY A 125 30.93 -5.51 1.35
N ARG A 126 30.42 -4.61 0.48
CA ARG A 126 30.48 -3.16 0.68
C ARG A 126 29.08 -2.55 0.62
N LEU A 127 28.80 -1.59 1.50
CA LEU A 127 27.56 -0.83 1.46
C LEU A 127 27.62 0.24 0.35
N GLN A 128 26.63 0.25 -0.54
CA GLN A 128 26.50 1.19 -1.64
C GLN A 128 25.09 1.78 -1.68
N MET A 129 24.97 3.04 -2.11
CA MET A 129 23.68 3.70 -2.33
C MET A 129 23.23 3.49 -3.76
N LEU A 130 22.24 2.63 -3.97
CA LEU A 130 21.72 2.28 -5.30
C LEU A 130 20.19 2.31 -5.30
N PRO A 131 19.55 2.51 -6.46
CA PRO A 131 18.11 2.28 -6.59
C PRO A 131 17.76 0.84 -6.19
N ALA A 132 16.64 0.66 -5.47
CA ALA A 132 16.12 -0.66 -5.12
C ALA A 132 14.65 -0.75 -5.56
N ARG A 133 14.23 -1.95 -5.99
CA ARG A 133 12.84 -2.19 -6.38
C ARG A 133 12.34 -3.42 -5.65
N ASP A 134 11.35 -3.22 -4.79
CA ASP A 134 10.69 -4.29 -4.07
C ASP A 134 9.35 -4.55 -4.72
N ARG A 135 9.23 -5.65 -5.46
CA ARG A 135 8.01 -6.01 -6.19
C ARG A 135 7.34 -7.21 -5.56
N TYR A 136 6.01 -7.15 -5.52
CA TYR A 136 5.16 -8.19 -5.00
C TYR A 136 4.14 -8.56 -6.06
N LEU A 137 4.03 -9.86 -6.32
CA LEU A 137 2.98 -10.42 -7.18
C LEU A 137 1.68 -10.48 -6.40
N LEU A 138 0.60 -10.17 -7.08
CA LEU A 138 -0.75 -10.22 -6.56
C LEU A 138 -1.64 -10.98 -7.54
N ASP A 139 -2.52 -11.80 -6.99
CA ASP A 139 -3.66 -12.37 -7.69
C ASP A 139 -4.97 -11.90 -7.02
N ASP A 140 -6.09 -12.19 -7.68
CA ASP A 140 -7.41 -11.76 -7.19
C ASP A 140 -7.78 -12.38 -5.85
N GLN A 141 -7.35 -13.63 -5.59
CA GLN A 141 -7.64 -14.32 -4.33
C GLN A 141 -6.92 -13.65 -3.16
N THR A 142 -5.66 -13.28 -3.36
CA THR A 142 -4.84 -12.53 -2.41
C THR A 142 -5.45 -11.17 -2.14
N LEU A 143 -5.88 -10.46 -3.19
CA LEU A 143 -6.56 -9.18 -3.04
C LEU A 143 -7.89 -9.28 -2.29
N ASP A 144 -8.67 -10.33 -2.49
CA ASP A 144 -9.92 -10.56 -1.75
C ASP A 144 -9.65 -10.85 -0.27
N LEU A 145 -8.62 -11.65 0.04
CA LEU A 145 -8.20 -11.91 1.40
C LEU A 145 -7.76 -10.62 2.11
N LEU A 146 -6.91 -9.83 1.45
CA LEU A 146 -6.42 -8.55 1.95
C LEU A 146 -7.57 -7.53 2.13
N GLY A 147 -8.51 -7.50 1.18
CA GLY A 147 -9.70 -6.66 1.24
C GLY A 147 -10.58 -6.99 2.46
N ARG A 148 -10.84 -8.28 2.71
CA ARG A 148 -11.57 -8.72 3.92
C ARG A 148 -10.85 -8.38 5.22
N ALA A 149 -9.52 -8.58 5.26
CA ALA A 149 -8.72 -8.25 6.42
C ALA A 149 -8.77 -6.75 6.74
N LEU A 150 -8.60 -5.89 5.73
CA LEU A 150 -8.74 -4.45 5.88
C LEU A 150 -10.17 -4.04 6.29
N GLY A 151 -11.20 -4.61 5.67
CA GLY A 151 -12.60 -4.33 6.00
C GLY A 151 -12.94 -4.66 7.46
N SER A 152 -12.43 -5.78 7.98
CA SER A 152 -12.55 -6.14 9.39
C SER A 152 -11.90 -5.10 10.32
N LEU A 153 -10.72 -4.59 9.96
CA LEU A 153 -10.04 -3.55 10.74
C LEU A 153 -10.81 -2.23 10.71
N VAL A 154 -11.33 -1.80 9.56
CA VAL A 154 -12.14 -0.58 9.44
C VAL A 154 -13.42 -0.70 10.28
N LYS A 155 -14.17 -1.80 10.13
CA LYS A 155 -15.38 -2.05 10.91
C LYS A 155 -15.14 -1.99 12.43
N ARG A 156 -14.01 -2.54 12.89
CA ARG A 156 -13.63 -2.47 14.31
C ARG A 156 -13.31 -1.05 14.74
N ALA A 157 -12.58 -0.29 13.92
CA ALA A 157 -12.24 1.10 14.20
C ALA A 157 -13.49 1.98 14.31
N GLU A 158 -14.44 1.83 13.39
CA GLU A 158 -15.74 2.54 13.41
C GLU A 158 -16.57 2.20 14.65
N ALA A 159 -16.51 0.94 15.11
CA ALA A 159 -17.13 0.52 16.36
C ALA A 159 -16.39 0.99 17.63
N GLY A 160 -15.35 1.82 17.50
CA GLY A 160 -14.54 2.31 18.62
C GLY A 160 -13.54 1.28 19.18
N SER A 161 -13.40 0.12 18.54
CA SER A 161 -12.42 -0.91 18.90
C SER A 161 -11.10 -0.69 18.16
N TRP A 162 -10.14 -0.09 18.83
CA TRP A 162 -8.78 0.13 18.31
C TRP A 162 -7.81 -0.94 18.85
N PRO A 163 -7.57 -2.05 18.13
CA PRO A 163 -6.61 -3.07 18.56
C PRO A 163 -5.22 -2.45 18.67
N LEU A 164 -4.56 -2.70 19.80
CA LEU A 164 -3.14 -2.38 19.95
C LEU A 164 -2.32 -3.54 19.38
N SER A 165 -1.68 -3.32 18.24
CA SER A 165 -0.72 -4.25 17.64
C SER A 165 0.67 -3.61 17.65
N PRO A 166 1.49 -3.85 18.69
CA PRO A 166 2.79 -3.22 18.79
C PRO A 166 3.74 -3.79 17.73
N ARG A 167 4.30 -2.90 16.92
CA ARG A 167 5.27 -3.28 15.88
C ARG A 167 6.63 -3.54 16.51
N GLY A 168 7.21 -4.71 16.26
CA GLY A 168 8.50 -5.11 16.85
C GLY A 168 9.68 -4.25 16.40
N ASP A 169 9.57 -3.53 15.29
CA ASP A 169 10.57 -2.63 14.72
C ASP A 169 10.38 -1.17 15.16
N THR A 170 9.14 -0.70 15.35
CA THR A 170 8.84 0.72 15.58
C THR A 170 8.15 1.04 16.91
N CYS A 171 7.77 0.05 17.72
CA CYS A 171 7.09 0.32 18.99
C CYS A 171 8.07 0.62 20.14
N PRO A 172 8.05 1.84 20.72
CA PRO A 172 8.93 2.19 21.84
C PRO A 172 8.59 1.48 23.15
N LYS A 173 7.41 0.85 23.25
CA LYS A 173 7.09 0.00 24.40
C LYS A 173 7.78 -1.36 24.36
N LEU A 174 8.16 -1.82 23.16
CA LEU A 174 8.86 -3.10 22.92
C LEU A 174 10.38 -2.92 22.82
N LYS A 175 10.86 -1.86 22.15
CA LYS A 175 12.30 -1.60 21.98
C LYS A 175 12.65 -0.16 22.36
N SER A 176 13.66 -0.01 23.21
CA SER A 176 14.18 1.28 23.70
C SER A 176 14.93 2.11 22.64
N TYR A 177 15.13 1.60 21.43
CA TYR A 177 15.74 2.38 20.33
C TYR A 177 14.70 2.90 19.32
N ALA A 178 13.40 2.66 19.56
CA ALA A 178 12.30 3.06 18.68
C ALA A 178 11.54 4.32 19.18
N HIS A 179 12.16 5.11 20.06
CA HIS A 179 11.50 6.21 20.80
C HIS A 179 10.88 7.29 19.90
N ASP A 180 11.41 7.51 18.70
CA ASP A 180 11.01 8.63 17.85
C ASP A 180 9.85 8.33 16.91
N HIS A 181 9.34 7.08 16.90
CA HIS A 181 8.40 6.63 15.86
C HIS A 181 6.92 6.65 16.27
N CYS A 182 6.59 6.88 17.55
CA CYS A 182 5.20 6.86 18.03
C CYS A 182 4.92 8.01 19.01
N PRO A 183 4.27 9.11 18.59
CA PRO A 183 4.00 10.26 19.46
C PRO A 183 3.07 9.94 20.63
N TYR A 184 2.24 8.89 20.50
CA TYR A 184 1.32 8.44 21.54
C TYR A 184 1.94 7.42 22.50
N ALA A 185 3.26 7.20 22.44
CA ALA A 185 3.94 6.25 23.30
C ALA A 185 3.71 6.52 24.79
N SER A 186 3.65 7.79 25.21
CA SER A 186 3.39 8.18 26.60
C SER A 186 2.01 7.73 27.08
N ALA A 187 0.97 7.91 26.26
CA ALA A 187 -0.42 7.55 26.55
C ALA A 187 -0.79 6.09 26.21
N CYS A 188 0.10 5.34 25.58
CA CYS A 188 -0.19 3.98 25.11
C CYS A 188 -0.31 2.98 26.28
N ARG A 189 -1.51 2.39 26.41
CA ARG A 189 -1.86 1.38 27.42
C ARG A 189 -1.36 -0.04 27.14
N PHE A 190 -0.50 -0.25 26.13
CA PHE A 190 -0.03 -1.60 25.75
C PHE A 190 0.55 -2.40 26.94
N ARG A 191 1.33 -1.76 27.82
CA ARG A 191 1.90 -2.42 29.00
C ARG A 191 0.86 -2.76 30.09
N ALA A 192 -0.32 -2.17 30.05
CA ALA A 192 -1.42 -2.45 30.97
C ALA A 192 -2.34 -3.60 30.50
N LEU A 193 -2.12 -4.13 29.29
CA LEU A 193 -2.89 -5.27 28.77
C LEU A 193 -2.52 -6.59 29.49
N PRO A 194 -3.45 -7.54 29.66
CA PRO A 194 -3.16 -8.88 30.16
C PRO A 194 -2.08 -9.59 29.33
N GLY A 195 -1.35 -10.54 29.92
CA GLY A 195 -0.18 -11.19 29.29
C GLY A 195 -0.46 -11.85 27.94
N GLU A 196 -1.66 -12.42 27.74
CA GLU A 196 -2.09 -13.00 26.46
C GLU A 196 -2.44 -11.93 25.41
N ALA A 197 -2.93 -10.77 25.84
CA ALA A 197 -3.22 -9.62 24.98
C ALA A 197 -1.97 -8.80 24.62
N ARG A 198 -0.79 -9.21 25.10
CA ARG A 198 0.53 -8.64 24.78
C ARG A 198 1.35 -9.48 23.79
N ARG A 199 0.83 -10.63 23.35
CA ARG A 199 1.49 -11.54 22.41
C ARG A 199 1.10 -11.26 20.97
#